data_AF-A0A421JE03-F1
#
_entry.id   AF-A0A421JE03-F1
#
_cell.length_a   1.000
_cell.length_b   1.000
_cell.length_c   1.000
_cell.angle_alpha   90.00
_cell.angle_beta   90.00
_cell.angle_gamma   90.00
#
_symmetry.space_group_name_H-M   'P 1'
#
loop_
_entity.id
_entity.type
_entity.pdbx_description
1 polymer ?
#
loop_
_entity_poly.entity_id
_entity_poly.type
_entity_poly.pdbx_seq_one_letter_code
_entity_poly.pdbx_strand_id
1 'polypeptide(L)' 'MAYPPFVNGSPPVLRLSEYDAAEWASTTCLDHRNNKYVVVIMEQPETVVAEIAPQDHATLDAIFRSAHAQHAQQK' A
#
# COMPACT_ATOMS: atom_id res chain seq x y z
N MET A 1 -13.67 -7.70 11.24
CA MET A 1 -12.76 -7.08 10.25
C MET A 1 -12.38 -8.16 9.24
N ALA A 2 -12.50 -7.86 7.95
CA ALA A 2 -12.16 -8.80 6.87
C ALA A 2 -11.40 -8.05 5.77
N TYR A 3 -10.38 -8.69 5.22
CA TYR A 3 -9.64 -8.18 4.06
C TYR A 3 -10.48 -8.32 2.79
N PRO A 4 -10.24 -7.47 1.78
CA PRO A 4 -11.02 -7.53 0.55
C PRO A 4 -10.76 -8.87 -0.17
N PRO A 5 -11.79 -9.46 -0.79
CA PRO A 5 -11.65 -10.76 -1.44
C PRO A 5 -10.75 -10.66 -2.67
N PHE A 6 -10.03 -11.75 -2.95
CA PHE A 6 -9.23 -11.86 -4.16
C PHE A 6 -10.14 -11.94 -5.38
N VAL A 7 -9.81 -11.18 -6.42
CA VAL A 7 -10.54 -11.18 -7.69
C VAL A 7 -9.74 -12.04 -8.67
N ASN A 8 -10.33 -13.15 -9.14
CA ASN A 8 -9.68 -14.10 -10.05
C ASN A 8 -8.32 -14.64 -9.54
N GLY A 9 -8.21 -14.91 -8.24
CA GLY A 9 -6.97 -15.42 -7.62
C GLY A 9 -5.86 -14.38 -7.47
N SER A 10 -6.13 -13.11 -7.81
CA SER A 10 -5.22 -11.98 -7.59
C SER A 10 -5.74 -11.05 -6.49
N PRO A 11 -4.85 -10.35 -5.76
CA PRO A 11 -5.27 -9.29 -4.86
C PRO A 11 -6.13 -8.25 -5.61
N PRO A 12 -7.17 -7.71 -4.99
CA PRO A 12 -7.97 -6.65 -5.58
C PRO A 12 -7.11 -5.40 -5.81
N VAL A 13 -7.41 -4.68 -6.89
CA VAL A 13 -6.80 -3.38 -7.17
C VAL A 13 -7.76 -2.30 -6.67
N LEU A 14 -7.26 -1.38 -5.85
CA LEU A 14 -8.04 -0.29 -5.25
C LEU A 14 -7.29 1.03 -5.29
N ARG A 15 -8.02 2.14 -5.17
CA ARG A 15 -7.46 3.49 -5.11
C ARG A 15 -6.90 3.78 -3.73
N LEU A 16 -5.93 4.70 -3.66
CA LEU A 16 -5.39 5.15 -2.38
C LEU A 16 -6.48 5.72 -1.45
N SER A 17 -7.47 6.42 -2.00
CA SER A 17 -8.62 6.93 -1.22
C SER A 17 -9.51 5.82 -0.65
N GLU A 18 -9.62 4.68 -1.35
CA GLU A 18 -10.40 3.54 -0.86
C GLU A 18 -9.64 2.80 0.24
N TYR A 19 -8.31 2.77 0.15
CA TYR A 19 -7.44 2.27 1.22
C TYR A 19 -7.55 3.14 2.48
N ASP A 20 -7.43 4.47 2.36
CA ASP A 20 -7.49 5.37 3.53
C ASP A 20 -8.81 5.28 4.29
N ALA A 21 -9.91 4.94 3.61
CA ALA A 21 -11.23 4.75 4.20
C ALA A 21 -11.48 3.32 4.70
N ALA A 22 -10.58 2.37 4.44
CA ALA A 22 -10.78 0.97 4.76
C ALA A 22 -10.61 0.71 6.27
N GLU A 23 -11.55 -0.02 6.87
CA GLU A 23 -11.48 -0.37 8.31
C GLU A 23 -10.21 -1.19 8.65
N TRP A 24 -9.71 -1.98 7.68
CA TRP A 24 -8.51 -2.81 7.79
C TRP A 24 -7.20 -2.04 7.49
N ALA A 25 -7.26 -0.75 7.14
CA ALA A 25 -6.08 0.08 6.91
C ALA A 25 -5.20 0.19 8.17
N SER A 26 -5.80 0.15 9.36
CA SER A 26 -5.10 0.24 10.63
C SER A 26 -4.21 -0.96 10.96
N THR A 27 -4.44 -2.11 10.34
CA THR A 27 -3.68 -3.36 10.55
C THR A 27 -2.80 -3.70 9.35
N THR A 28 -2.69 -2.79 8.40
CA THR A 28 -1.95 -2.98 7.15
C THR A 28 -1.02 -1.81 6.89
N CYS A 29 -0.08 -2.00 5.96
CA CYS A 29 0.81 -0.95 5.51
C CYS A 29 1.04 -1.02 4.00
N LEU A 30 1.40 0.13 3.43
CA LEU A 30 1.83 0.24 2.04
C LEU A 30 3.29 -0.17 1.91
N ASP A 31 3.56 -1.02 0.92
CA ASP A 31 4.90 -1.45 0.56
C ASP A 31 5.10 -1.33 -0.96
N HIS A 32 6.34 -1.11 -1.38
CA HIS A 32 6.71 -0.98 -2.78
C HIS A 32 7.47 -2.24 -3.22
N ARG A 33 6.80 -3.10 -4.02
CA ARG A 33 7.34 -4.38 -4.49
C ARG A 33 7.17 -4.53 -5.99
N ASN A 34 8.21 -5.03 -6.67
CA ASN A 34 8.15 -5.33 -8.11
C ASN A 34 7.61 -4.15 -8.95
N ASN A 35 8.01 -2.92 -8.62
CA ASN A 35 7.60 -1.69 -9.28
C ASN A 35 6.08 -1.41 -9.20
N LYS A 36 5.46 -1.85 -8.10
CA LYS A 36 4.05 -1.65 -7.77
C LYS A 36 3.91 -1.31 -6.30
N TYR A 37 2.84 -0.59 -5.97
CA TYR A 37 2.43 -0.36 -4.61
C TYR A 37 1.42 -1.41 -4.18
N VAL A 38 1.73 -2.13 -3.11
CA VAL A 38 0.90 -3.18 -2.55
C VAL A 38 0.57 -2.86 -1.10
N VAL A 39 -0.56 -3.36 -0.65
CA VAL A 39 -0.95 -3.29 0.76
C VAL A 39 -0.74 -4.66 1.39
N VAL A 40 -0.01 -4.68 2.50
CA VAL A 40 0.36 -5.90 3.22
C VAL A 40 -0.07 -5.84 4.67
N ILE A 41 -0.21 -7.00 5.32
CA ILE A 41 -0.56 -7.08 6.73
C ILE A 41 0.67 -6.75 7.58
N MET A 42 0.54 -5.87 8.58
CA MET A 42 1.70 -5.47 9.39
C MET A 42 2.33 -6.64 10.17
N GLU A 43 1.50 -7.57 10.67
CA GLU A 43 1.95 -8.77 11.38
C GLU A 43 2.52 -9.85 10.45
N GLN A 44 2.16 -9.81 9.16
CA GLN A 44 2.58 -10.78 8.13
C GLN A 44 2.89 -10.04 6.82
N PRO A 45 4.03 -9.32 6.74
CA PRO A 45 4.32 -8.44 5.61
C PRO A 45 4.42 -9.16 4.27
N GLU A 46 4.69 -10.47 4.27
CA GLU A 46 4.66 -11.33 3.08
C GLU A 46 3.25 -11.47 2.46
N THR A 47 2.20 -11.21 3.23
CA THR A 47 0.81 -11.37 2.79
C THR A 47 0.28 -10.08 2.16
N VAL A 48 0.10 -10.11 0.84
CA VAL A 48 -0.52 -9.01 0.08
C VAL A 48 -2.04 -9.14 0.13
N VAL A 49 -2.71 -8.08 0.57
CA VAL A 49 -4.18 -8.01 0.66
C VAL A 49 -4.81 -7.15 -0.44
N ALA A 50 -4.05 -6.24 -1.03
CA ALA A 50 -4.50 -5.42 -2.16
C ALA A 50 -3.31 -4.84 -2.96
N GLU A 51 -3.58 -4.39 -4.18
CA GLU A 51 -2.66 -3.58 -4.99
C GLU A 51 -3.25 -2.17 -5.16
N ILE A 52 -2.40 -1.13 -5.12
CA ILE A 52 -2.85 0.24 -5.38
C ILE A 52 -2.87 0.51 -6.88
N ALA A 53 -3.95 1.14 -7.34
CA ALA A 53 -4.14 1.51 -8.72
C ALA A 53 -2.98 2.38 -9.27
N PRO A 54 -2.48 2.11 -10.50
CA PRO A 54 -1.34 2.83 -11.09
C PRO A 54 -1.47 4.36 -11.11
N GLN A 55 -2.68 4.86 -11.23
CA GLN A 55 -2.97 6.30 -11.24
C GLN A 55 -2.57 7.03 -9.94
N ASP A 56 -2.52 6.31 -8.81
CA ASP A 56 -2.15 6.88 -7.51
C ASP A 56 -0.65 6.72 -7.21
N HIS A 57 0.09 6.02 -8.08
CA HIS A 57 1.53 5.74 -7.88
C HIS A 57 2.37 7.02 -7.85
N ALA A 58 2.01 8.04 -8.64
CA ALA A 58 2.74 9.32 -8.62
C ALA A 58 2.64 10.03 -7.26
N THR A 59 1.49 9.92 -6.60
CA THR A 59 1.27 10.47 -5.25
C THR A 59 2.09 9.70 -4.23
N LEU A 60 2.06 8.36 -4.29
CA LEU A 60 2.84 7.51 -3.42
C LEU A 60 4.34 7.72 -3.61
N ASP A 61 4.82 7.82 -4.84
CA ASP A 61 6.22 8.15 -5.17
C ASP A 61 6.65 9.45 -4.50
N ALA A 62 5.82 10.50 -4.56
CA ALA A 62 6.12 11.78 -3.92
C ALA A 62 6.21 11.64 -2.40
N ILE A 63 5.29 10.89 -1.77
CA ILE A 63 5.28 10.61 -0.34
C ILE A 63 6.54 9.84 0.08
N PHE A 64 6.85 8.73 -0.61
CA PHE A 64 8.02 7.90 -0.31
C PHE A 64 9.34 8.65 -0.55
N ARG A 65 9.45 9.45 -1.61
CA ARG A 65 10.62 10.31 -1.86
C ARG A 65 10.79 11.36 -0.78
N SER A 66 9.70 12.02 -0.37
CA SER A 66 9.73 13.03 0.69
C SER A 66 10.15 12.42 2.03
N ALA A 67 9.58 11.28 2.40
CA ALA A 67 9.95 10.55 3.60
C ALA A 67 11.44 10.13 3.56
N HIS A 68 11.92 9.60 2.43
CA HIS A 68 13.32 9.22 2.27
C HIS A 68 14.28 10.43 2.38
N ALA A 69 13.91 11.57 1.78
CA ALA A 69 14.69 12.80 1.86
C ALA A 69 14.76 13.37 3.29
N GLN A 70 13.65 13.33 4.04
CA GLN A 70 13.64 13.72 5.45
C GLN A 70 14.52 12.80 6.31
N HIS A 71 14.46 11.48 6.10
CA HIS A 71 15.34 10.54 6.77
C HIS A 71 16.82 10.77 6.46
N ALA A 72 17.15 11.15 5.22
CA ALA A 72 18.52 11.45 4.82
C ALA A 72 19.06 12.74 5.47
N GLN A 73 18.22 13.74 5.74
CA GLN A 73 18.61 14.99 6.40
C GLN A 73 18.71 14.89 7.93
N GLN A 74 18.11 13.86 8.55
CA GLN A 74 18.19 13.62 9.99
C GLN A 74 19.42 12.79 10.43
N LYS A 75 20.36 12.52 9.51
CA LYS A 75 21.68 11.93 9.82
C LYS A 75 22.75 13.01 9.89
#